data_AF-A0A497VRD7-F1
#
_entry.id   AF-A0A497VRD7-F1
#
_cell.length_a   1.000
_cell.length_b   1.000
_cell.length_c   1.000
_cell.angle_alpha   90.00
_cell.angle_beta   90.00
_cell.angle_gamma   90.00
#
_symmetry.space_group_name_H-M   'P 1'
#
loop_
_entity.id
_entity.type
_entity.pdbx_description
1 polymer ?
#
loop_
_entity_poly.entity_id
_entity_poly.type
_entity_poly.pdbx_seq_one_letter_code
_entity_poly.pdbx_strand_id
1 'polypeptide(L)'
;MRFKKTPTFEFTDTPRKRAALRRKQRRERDALPLFAEQIAAAQPSEDEEMSRRSDLSHAQEIRWRSDRAAKWRKARRMIDSLPAEDSLAIRRIWDCAPYPADPSRLLSVLHSYSLGKIDLRRPPFPLSKTDAGGARIANLFATPDLFVTVLKARDIAEDPDSYPLAERHAAYHHLQAAASKNKDRKRAMADRVLASDLFLRLGELEDSHA
;
A
#
# COMPACT_ATOMS: atom_id res chain seq x y z
N MET A 1 -5.16 14.39 -5.10
CA MET A 1 -6.13 13.28 -5.05
C MET A 1 -5.40 11.94 -5.03
N ARG A 2 -5.55 11.21 -3.93
CA ARG A 2 -4.93 9.92 -3.64
C ARG A 2 -5.31 8.86 -4.66
N PHE A 3 -4.34 8.03 -5.04
CA PHE A 3 -4.51 6.98 -6.04
C PHE A 3 -3.68 5.74 -5.66
N LYS A 4 -4.28 4.55 -5.74
CA LYS A 4 -3.56 3.28 -5.59
C LYS A 4 -3.15 2.76 -6.95
N LYS A 5 -1.83 2.65 -7.17
CA LYS A 5 -1.26 2.02 -8.36
C LYS A 5 -1.75 0.58 -8.47
N THR A 6 -2.16 0.21 -9.68
CA THR A 6 -2.57 -1.15 -9.99
C THR A 6 -1.33 -2.06 -9.96
N PRO A 7 -1.33 -3.16 -9.18
CA PRO A 7 -0.25 -4.14 -9.25
C PRO A 7 -0.20 -4.79 -10.65
N THR A 8 0.95 -5.34 -10.99
CA THR A 8 1.16 -6.13 -12.21
C THR A 8 1.23 -7.59 -11.80
N PHE A 9 0.52 -8.46 -12.53
CA PHE A 9 0.54 -9.89 -12.29
C PHE A 9 0.84 -10.61 -13.60
N GLU A 10 2.03 -11.21 -13.68
CA GLU A 10 2.44 -11.98 -14.85
C GLU A 10 2.07 -13.45 -14.68
N PHE A 11 1.58 -14.07 -15.76
CA PHE A 11 1.29 -15.50 -15.75
C PHE A 11 2.58 -16.29 -15.98
N THR A 12 3.11 -16.90 -14.92
CA THR A 12 4.25 -17.82 -15.06
C THR A 12 3.75 -19.26 -15.22
N ASP A 13 4.15 -19.96 -16.27
CA ASP A 13 3.97 -21.40 -16.33
C ASP A 13 4.87 -22.08 -15.27
N THR A 14 4.29 -22.96 -14.47
CA THR A 14 5.00 -23.62 -13.39
C THR A 14 4.66 -25.11 -13.34
N PRO A 15 5.58 -25.97 -12.88
CA PRO A 15 5.30 -27.40 -12.70
C PRO A 15 4.06 -27.65 -11.84
N ARG A 16 3.80 -26.78 -10.85
CA ARG A 16 2.60 -26.86 -10.00
C ARG A 16 1.29 -26.63 -10.77
N LYS A 17 1.27 -25.68 -11.72
CA LYS A 17 0.09 -25.40 -12.57
C LYS A 17 -0.18 -26.55 -13.54
N ARG A 18 0.88 -27.13 -14.14
CA ARG A 18 0.79 -28.32 -14.99
C ARG A 18 0.30 -29.54 -14.23
N ALA A 19 0.87 -29.83 -13.06
CA ALA A 19 0.40 -30.91 -12.20
C ALA A 19 -1.07 -30.72 -11.77
N ALA A 20 -1.51 -29.49 -11.53
CA ALA A 20 -2.92 -29.19 -11.24
C ALA A 20 -3.83 -29.45 -12.45
N LEU A 21 -3.36 -29.17 -13.67
CA LEU A 21 -4.07 -29.53 -14.90
C LEU A 21 -4.22 -31.04 -15.04
N ARG A 22 -3.15 -31.83 -14.87
CA ARG A 22 -3.21 -33.30 -14.90
C ARG A 22 -4.24 -33.86 -13.92
N ARG A 23 -4.26 -33.32 -12.69
CA ARG A 23 -5.24 -33.73 -11.67
C ARG A 23 -6.67 -33.37 -12.07
N LYS A 24 -6.89 -32.21 -12.71
CA LYS A 24 -8.20 -31.81 -13.24
C LYS A 24 -8.63 -32.74 -14.37
N GLN A 25 -7.77 -32.97 -15.36
CA GLN A 25 -8.03 -33.84 -16.50
C GLN A 25 -8.31 -35.29 -16.08
N ARG A 26 -7.56 -35.80 -15.10
CA ARG A 26 -7.83 -37.10 -14.49
C ARG A 26 -9.22 -37.15 -13.84
N ARG A 27 -9.57 -36.15 -13.02
CA ARG A 27 -10.89 -36.06 -12.40
C ARG A 27 -12.03 -36.01 -13.42
N GLU A 28 -11.83 -35.36 -14.55
CA GLU A 28 -12.84 -35.30 -15.63
C GLU A 28 -13.06 -36.68 -16.28
N ARG A 29 -11.99 -37.46 -16.52
CA ARG A 29 -12.09 -38.83 -17.04
C ARG A 29 -12.71 -39.79 -16.02
N ASP A 30 -12.27 -39.70 -14.77
CA ASP A 30 -12.75 -40.56 -13.68
C ASP A 30 -14.25 -40.31 -13.37
N ALA A 31 -14.75 -39.09 -13.63
CA ALA A 31 -16.16 -38.73 -13.43
C ALA A 31 -17.11 -39.38 -14.46
N LEU A 32 -16.62 -39.70 -15.66
CA LEU A 32 -17.40 -40.33 -16.74
C LEU A 32 -16.62 -41.49 -17.36
N PRO A 33 -16.48 -42.63 -16.65
CA PRO A 33 -15.58 -43.72 -17.06
C PRO A 33 -15.89 -44.31 -18.44
N LEU A 34 -17.18 -44.44 -18.78
CA LEU A 34 -17.60 -44.94 -20.10
C LEU A 34 -17.17 -44.05 -21.26
N PHE A 35 -16.89 -42.78 -20.99
CA PHE A 35 -16.44 -41.79 -21.99
C PHE A 35 -14.97 -41.38 -21.79
N ALA A 36 -14.21 -42.07 -20.94
CA ALA A 36 -12.88 -41.64 -20.54
C ALA A 36 -11.90 -41.48 -21.72
N GLU A 37 -11.98 -42.35 -22.73
CA GLU A 37 -11.15 -42.27 -23.93
C GLU A 37 -11.52 -41.08 -24.82
N GLN A 38 -12.82 -40.84 -25.04
CA GLN A 38 -13.27 -39.67 -25.81
C GLN A 38 -12.92 -38.36 -25.09
N ILE A 39 -13.06 -38.32 -23.76
CA ILE A 39 -12.68 -37.17 -22.94
C ILE A 39 -11.17 -36.94 -23.01
N ALA A 40 -10.35 -38.00 -22.92
CA ALA A 40 -8.90 -37.88 -23.06
C ALA A 40 -8.49 -37.32 -24.42
N ALA A 41 -9.14 -37.78 -25.51
CA ALA A 41 -8.88 -37.29 -26.86
C ALA A 41 -9.29 -35.83 -27.07
N ALA A 42 -10.32 -35.35 -26.37
CA ALA A 42 -10.76 -33.95 -26.43
C ALA A 42 -9.99 -33.01 -25.49
N GLN A 43 -9.19 -33.54 -24.56
CA GLN A 43 -8.43 -32.73 -23.61
C GLN A 43 -7.21 -32.08 -24.29
N PRO A 44 -6.99 -30.76 -24.11
CA PRO A 44 -5.84 -30.08 -24.68
C PRO A 44 -4.54 -30.57 -24.04
N SER A 45 -3.44 -30.43 -24.78
CA SER A 45 -2.11 -30.65 -24.22
C SER A 45 -1.80 -29.64 -23.11
N GLU A 46 -0.78 -29.94 -22.30
CA GLU A 46 -0.39 -29.02 -21.23
C GLU A 46 0.13 -27.70 -21.78
N ASP A 47 0.90 -27.75 -22.86
CA ASP A 47 1.49 -26.56 -23.47
C ASP A 47 0.39 -25.65 -24.07
N GLU A 48 -0.58 -26.25 -24.76
CA GLU A 48 -1.75 -25.53 -25.29
C GLU A 48 -2.55 -24.85 -24.18
N GLU A 49 -2.84 -25.56 -23.09
CA GLU A 49 -3.63 -25.00 -21.99
C GLU A 49 -2.86 -23.94 -21.20
N MET A 50 -1.54 -24.09 -21.02
CA MET A 50 -0.73 -23.05 -20.37
C MET A 50 -0.61 -21.80 -21.26
N SER A 51 -0.42 -21.96 -22.57
CA SER A 51 -0.42 -20.86 -23.54
C SER A 51 -1.77 -20.13 -23.53
N ARG A 52 -2.88 -20.86 -23.65
CA ARG A 52 -4.24 -20.30 -23.58
C ARG A 52 -4.47 -19.52 -22.28
N ARG A 53 -4.02 -20.04 -21.13
CA ARG A 53 -4.14 -19.35 -19.84
C ARG A 53 -3.29 -18.08 -19.77
N SER A 54 -2.11 -18.10 -20.38
CA SER A 54 -1.25 -16.93 -20.50
C SER A 54 -1.96 -15.81 -21.26
N ASP A 55 -2.50 -16.13 -22.44
CA ASP A 55 -3.23 -15.17 -23.28
C ASP A 55 -4.47 -14.60 -22.58
N LEU A 56 -5.24 -15.47 -21.93
CA LEU A 56 -6.38 -15.05 -21.12
C LEU A 56 -5.97 -14.14 -19.96
N SER A 57 -4.86 -14.45 -19.29
CA SER A 57 -4.33 -13.61 -18.21
C SER A 57 -3.95 -12.22 -18.73
N HIS A 58 -3.28 -12.14 -19.87
CA HIS A 58 -2.91 -10.86 -20.50
C HIS A 58 -4.15 -10.06 -20.89
N ALA A 59 -5.11 -10.69 -21.58
CA ALA A 59 -6.35 -10.03 -21.99
C ALA A 59 -7.17 -9.55 -20.78
N GLN A 60 -7.21 -10.34 -19.70
CA GLN A 60 -7.88 -9.96 -18.46
C GLN A 60 -7.19 -8.79 -17.77
N GLU A 61 -5.86 -8.77 -17.72
CA GLU A 61 -5.10 -7.67 -17.11
C GLU A 61 -5.32 -6.35 -17.86
N ILE A 62 -5.30 -6.38 -19.20
CA ILE A 62 -5.59 -5.21 -20.06
C ILE A 62 -7.01 -4.70 -19.81
N ARG A 63 -8.00 -5.59 -19.80
CA ARG A 63 -9.40 -5.25 -19.54
C ARG A 63 -9.57 -4.62 -18.17
N TRP A 64 -9.02 -5.26 -17.14
CA TRP A 64 -9.12 -4.78 -15.77
C TRP A 64 -8.47 -3.39 -15.58
N ARG A 65 -7.29 -3.17 -16.19
CA ARG A 65 -6.63 -1.85 -16.19
C ARG A 65 -7.46 -0.79 -16.90
N SER A 66 -8.02 -1.13 -18.07
CA SER A 66 -8.87 -0.24 -18.86
C SER A 66 -10.13 0.16 -18.10
N ASP A 67 -10.83 -0.81 -17.51
CA ASP A 67 -12.03 -0.57 -16.69
C ASP A 67 -11.71 0.31 -15.47
N ARG A 68 -10.60 0.03 -14.80
CA ARG A 68 -10.14 0.83 -13.66
C ARG A 68 -9.83 2.27 -14.07
N ALA A 69 -9.13 2.46 -15.19
CA ALA A 69 -8.83 3.79 -15.72
C ALA A 69 -10.10 4.54 -16.14
N ALA A 70 -11.05 3.85 -16.78
CA ALA A 70 -12.35 4.42 -17.14
C ALA A 70 -13.13 4.91 -15.90
N LYS A 71 -13.15 4.12 -14.82
CA LYS A 71 -13.78 4.51 -13.55
C LYS A 71 -13.10 5.74 -12.93
N TRP A 72 -11.77 5.84 -12.99
CA TRP A 72 -11.05 7.04 -12.54
C TRP A 72 -11.42 8.28 -13.35
N ARG A 73 -11.44 8.17 -14.68
CA ARG A 73 -11.85 9.28 -15.56
C ARG A 73 -13.30 9.67 -15.30
N LYS A 74 -14.21 8.71 -15.10
CA LYS A 74 -15.60 8.96 -14.71
C LYS A 74 -15.67 9.74 -13.40
N ALA A 75 -14.99 9.28 -12.35
CA ALA A 75 -15.00 9.94 -11.05
C ALA A 75 -14.45 11.38 -11.11
N ARG A 76 -13.36 11.60 -11.85
CA ARG A 76 -12.79 12.95 -12.04
C ARG A 76 -13.76 13.86 -12.78
N ARG A 77 -14.35 13.42 -13.89
CA ARG A 77 -15.39 14.20 -14.61
C ARG A 77 -16.57 14.56 -13.71
N MET A 78 -17.02 13.64 -12.86
CA MET A 78 -18.09 13.92 -11.89
C MET A 78 -17.68 14.97 -10.85
N ILE A 79 -16.43 14.95 -10.37
CA ILE A 79 -15.91 15.98 -9.46
C ILE A 79 -15.81 17.33 -10.17
N ASP A 80 -15.31 17.33 -11.40
CA ASP A 80 -15.08 18.54 -12.19
C ASP A 80 -16.40 19.19 -12.64
N SER A 81 -17.51 18.44 -12.66
CA SER A 81 -18.85 18.98 -12.92
C SER A 81 -19.53 19.62 -11.69
N LEU A 82 -18.95 19.51 -10.50
CA LEU A 82 -19.51 20.11 -9.29
C LEU A 82 -19.11 21.59 -9.16
N PRO A 83 -19.83 22.39 -8.34
CA PRO A 83 -19.38 23.71 -7.95
C PRO A 83 -17.94 23.68 -7.41
N ALA A 84 -17.19 24.76 -7.64
CA ALA A 84 -15.77 24.81 -7.33
C ALA A 84 -15.48 24.46 -5.85
N GLU A 85 -16.28 24.98 -4.92
CA GLU A 85 -16.15 24.68 -3.49
C GLU A 85 -16.33 23.19 -3.17
N ASP A 86 -17.38 22.58 -3.72
CA ASP A 86 -17.69 21.17 -3.53
C ASP A 86 -16.62 20.27 -4.15
N SER A 87 -16.11 20.63 -5.33
CA SER A 87 -15.04 19.89 -5.99
C SER A 87 -13.76 19.87 -5.14
N LEU A 88 -13.42 20.99 -4.50
CA LEU A 88 -12.26 21.12 -3.60
C LEU A 88 -12.49 20.33 -2.32
N ALA A 89 -13.68 20.44 -1.72
CA ALA A 89 -14.03 19.73 -0.51
C ALA A 89 -14.01 18.20 -0.71
N ILE A 90 -14.56 17.68 -1.81
CA ILE A 90 -14.52 16.25 -2.12
C ILE A 90 -13.08 15.76 -2.32
N ARG A 91 -12.24 16.52 -3.04
CA ARG A 91 -10.82 16.14 -3.21
C ARG A 91 -10.10 16.08 -1.86
N ARG A 92 -10.35 17.04 -0.97
CA ARG A 92 -9.80 17.06 0.40
C ARG A 92 -10.28 15.85 1.22
N ILE A 93 -11.59 15.60 1.23
CA ILE A 93 -12.19 14.46 1.93
C ILE A 93 -11.59 13.14 1.43
N TRP A 94 -11.43 12.99 0.11
CA TRP A 94 -10.85 11.78 -0.49
C TRP A 94 -9.41 11.52 -0.07
N ASP A 95 -8.60 12.57 0.09
CA ASP A 95 -7.22 12.48 0.57
C ASP A 95 -7.12 12.10 2.06
N CYS A 96 -8.22 12.24 2.81
CA CYS A 96 -8.33 11.85 4.22
C CYS A 96 -9.18 10.60 4.45
N ALA A 97 -9.82 10.07 3.41
CA ALA A 97 -10.77 8.97 3.56
C ALA A 97 -10.08 7.70 4.05
N PRO A 98 -10.68 6.95 4.99
CA PRO A 98 -10.11 5.71 5.54
C PRO A 98 -10.23 4.51 4.58
N TYR A 99 -10.77 4.73 3.38
CA TYR A 99 -10.94 3.69 2.37
C TYR A 99 -9.67 3.54 1.53
N PRO A 100 -9.40 2.38 0.91
CA PRO A 100 -8.37 2.26 -0.11
C PRO A 100 -8.60 3.26 -1.24
N ALA A 101 -7.52 3.77 -1.84
CA ALA A 101 -7.56 4.73 -2.94
C ALA A 101 -7.96 4.04 -4.26
N ASP A 102 -9.19 3.52 -4.28
CA ASP A 102 -9.81 2.76 -5.34
C ASP A 102 -10.91 3.58 -6.01
N PRO A 103 -11.03 3.58 -7.36
CA PRO A 103 -12.01 4.40 -8.04
C PRO A 103 -13.45 3.98 -7.71
N SER A 104 -13.70 2.71 -7.40
CA SER A 104 -15.05 2.22 -7.04
C SER A 104 -15.49 2.81 -5.69
N ARG A 105 -14.55 2.97 -4.75
CA ARG A 105 -14.81 3.63 -3.46
C ARG A 105 -15.05 5.13 -3.64
N LEU A 106 -14.28 5.80 -4.50
CA LEU A 106 -14.52 7.21 -4.81
C LEU A 106 -15.89 7.43 -5.46
N LEU A 107 -16.26 6.60 -6.44
CA LEU A 107 -17.59 6.67 -7.07
C LEU A 107 -18.72 6.43 -6.05
N SER A 108 -18.52 5.55 -5.08
CA SER A 108 -19.48 5.33 -3.99
C SER A 108 -19.61 6.56 -3.07
N VAL A 109 -18.51 7.26 -2.78
CA VAL A 109 -18.52 8.51 -2.01
C VAL A 109 -19.26 9.60 -2.79
N LEU A 110 -18.97 9.76 -4.08
CA LEU A 110 -19.66 10.72 -4.95
C LEU A 110 -21.16 10.43 -5.03
N HIS A 111 -21.54 9.15 -5.15
CA HIS A 111 -22.93 8.75 -5.14
C HIS A 111 -23.59 9.07 -3.80
N SER A 112 -22.94 8.78 -2.67
CA SER A 112 -23.47 9.09 -1.34
C SER A 112 -23.62 10.60 -1.12
N TYR A 113 -22.71 11.41 -1.65
CA TYR A 113 -22.82 12.87 -1.67
C TYR A 113 -24.03 13.33 -2.52
N SER A 114 -24.21 12.77 -3.73
CA SER A 114 -25.39 13.09 -4.56
C SER A 114 -26.73 12.74 -3.91
N LEU A 115 -26.74 11.77 -3.00
CA LEU A 115 -27.90 11.39 -2.19
C LEU A 115 -28.05 12.21 -0.90
N GLY A 116 -27.18 13.20 -0.65
CA GLY A 116 -27.18 14.00 0.58
C GLY A 116 -26.75 13.25 1.85
N LYS A 117 -26.16 12.05 1.72
CA LYS A 117 -25.74 11.22 2.87
C LYS A 117 -24.39 11.63 3.46
N ILE A 118 -23.60 12.41 2.72
CA ILE A 118 -22.29 12.90 3.16
C ILE A 118 -22.35 14.42 3.19
N ASP A 119 -22.19 14.98 4.39
CA ASP A 119 -21.89 16.40 4.56
C ASP A 119 -20.40 16.64 4.32
N LEU A 120 -20.09 17.47 3.32
CA LEU A 120 -18.71 17.82 2.98
C LEU A 120 -18.02 18.66 4.07
N ARG A 121 -18.80 19.39 4.89
CA ARG A 121 -18.27 20.22 5.98
C ARG A 121 -17.95 19.38 7.22
N ARG A 122 -18.69 18.29 7.43
CA ARG A 122 -18.55 17.38 8.57
C ARG A 122 -18.54 15.93 8.11
N PRO A 123 -17.46 15.49 7.44
CA PRO A 123 -17.35 14.10 7.01
C PRO A 123 -17.33 13.15 8.21
N PRO A 124 -17.78 11.89 8.06
CA PRO A 124 -17.88 10.91 9.15
C PRO A 124 -16.52 10.37 9.63
N PHE A 125 -15.41 11.00 9.25
CA PHE A 125 -14.05 10.61 9.60
C PHE A 125 -13.16 11.86 9.74
N PRO A 126 -12.07 11.78 10.53
CA PRO A 126 -11.16 12.90 10.68
C PRO A 126 -10.46 13.26 9.37
N LEU A 127 -10.21 14.55 9.17
CA LEU A 127 -9.51 15.09 7.99
C LEU A 127 -7.98 14.96 8.09
N SER A 128 -7.49 13.83 8.60
CA SER A 128 -6.07 13.48 8.62
C SER A 128 -5.70 12.74 7.33
N LYS A 129 -4.53 13.04 6.74
CA LYS A 129 -4.11 12.43 5.47
C LYS A 129 -3.96 10.90 5.60
N THR A 130 -4.45 10.18 4.60
CA THR A 130 -4.32 8.72 4.51
C THR A 130 -3.41 8.30 3.36
N ASP A 131 -2.80 7.12 3.47
CA ASP A 131 -2.03 6.52 2.39
C ASP A 131 -2.94 5.78 1.41
N ALA A 132 -2.41 5.26 0.29
CA ALA A 132 -3.21 4.58 -0.73
C ALA A 132 -3.99 3.34 -0.21
N GLY A 133 -3.63 2.78 0.94
CA GLY A 133 -4.36 1.70 1.61
C GLY A 133 -5.56 2.18 2.44
N GLY A 134 -5.62 3.47 2.78
CA GLY A 134 -6.61 4.05 3.69
C GLY A 134 -6.13 4.08 5.15
N ALA A 135 -4.92 3.57 5.42
CA ALA A 135 -4.31 3.77 6.72
C ALA A 135 -3.93 5.24 6.85
N ARG A 136 -4.19 5.81 8.04
CA ARG A 136 -3.69 7.16 8.34
C ARG A 136 -2.20 7.14 8.13
N ILE A 137 -1.70 8.14 7.40
CA ILE A 137 -0.27 8.38 7.43
C ILE A 137 -0.01 8.74 8.88
N ALA A 138 0.55 7.79 9.62
CA ALA A 138 1.09 8.07 10.93
C ALA A 138 2.06 9.21 10.69
N ASN A 139 1.62 10.42 11.03
CA ASN A 139 2.55 11.37 11.57
C ASN A 139 3.14 10.59 12.74
N LEU A 140 4.44 10.29 12.71
CA LEU A 140 5.17 9.96 13.92
C LEU A 140 4.86 10.96 15.06
N PHE A 141 4.32 12.13 14.69
CA PHE A 141 3.88 13.22 15.53
C PHE A 141 2.38 13.19 15.89
N ALA A 142 1.69 12.06 15.73
CA ALA A 142 0.27 11.94 16.09
C ALA A 142 0.04 12.00 17.61
N THR A 143 1.06 11.70 18.41
CA THR A 143 1.13 12.08 19.82
C THR A 143 2.16 13.20 19.97
N PRO A 144 1.82 14.33 20.62
CA PRO A 144 2.78 15.41 20.89
C PRO A 144 4.04 14.90 21.59
N ASP A 145 3.86 13.90 22.46
CA ASP A 145 4.93 13.29 23.24
C ASP A 145 5.99 12.57 22.38
N LEU A 146 5.57 11.83 21.34
CA LEU A 146 6.51 11.14 20.45
C LEU A 146 7.24 12.12 19.52
N PHE A 147 6.62 13.26 19.18
CA PHE A 147 7.27 14.32 18.43
C PHE A 147 8.37 14.98 19.24
N VAL A 148 8.06 15.36 20.48
CA VAL A 148 9.01 16.01 21.38
C VAL A 148 10.17 15.07 21.70
N THR A 149 9.91 13.77 21.94
CA THR A 149 11.00 12.80 22.13
C THR A 149 11.88 12.64 20.89
N VAL A 150 11.32 12.64 19.67
CA VAL A 150 12.13 12.58 18.45
C VAL A 150 12.91 13.87 18.22
N LEU A 151 12.37 15.05 18.56
CA LEU A 151 13.12 16.30 18.50
C LEU A 151 14.26 16.32 19.53
N LYS A 152 13.98 15.93 20.77
CA LYS A 152 15.00 15.81 21.82
C LYS A 152 16.09 14.81 21.42
N ALA A 153 15.71 13.68 20.82
CA ALA A 153 16.68 12.69 20.34
C ALA A 153 17.59 13.22 19.22
N ARG A 154 17.10 14.14 18.39
CA ARG A 154 17.92 14.80 17.36
C ARG A 154 18.88 15.82 17.96
N ASP A 155 18.40 16.61 18.92
CA ASP A 155 19.22 17.56 19.68
C ASP A 155 20.38 16.85 20.40
N ILE A 156 20.07 15.73 21.06
CA ILE A 156 21.10 14.86 21.68
C ILE A 156 22.09 14.32 20.64
N ALA A 157 21.66 14.03 19.41
CA ALA A 157 22.56 13.53 18.38
C ALA A 157 23.45 14.62 17.75
N GLU A 158 23.08 15.89 17.85
CA GLU A 158 23.91 17.01 17.39
C GLU A 158 25.08 17.29 18.36
N ASP A 159 24.86 17.13 19.66
CA ASP A 159 25.90 17.24 20.70
C ASP A 159 25.80 16.11 21.74
N PRO A 160 26.24 14.88 21.39
CA PRO A 160 26.03 13.71 22.25
C PRO A 160 26.85 13.73 23.53
N ASP A 161 27.97 14.46 23.56
CA ASP A 161 28.88 14.47 24.71
C ASP A 161 28.32 15.32 25.88
N SER A 162 27.38 16.23 25.59
CA SER A 162 26.67 17.04 26.59
C SER A 162 25.58 16.28 27.37
N TYR A 163 25.28 15.04 27.01
CA TYR A 163 24.16 14.28 27.58
C TYR A 163 24.60 12.98 28.29
N PRO A 164 23.88 12.49 29.30
CA PRO A 164 24.18 11.21 29.95
C PRO A 164 24.08 10.02 28.96
N LEU A 165 24.89 8.97 29.18
CA LEU A 165 24.93 7.77 28.32
C LEU A 165 23.54 7.13 28.11
N ALA A 166 22.73 7.06 29.18
CA ALA A 166 21.38 6.53 29.11
C ALA A 166 20.46 7.33 28.17
N GLU A 167 20.58 8.67 28.15
CA GLU A 167 19.79 9.52 27.26
C GLU A 167 20.23 9.37 25.80
N ARG A 168 21.53 9.14 25.56
CA ARG A 168 22.06 8.83 24.23
C ARG A 168 21.53 7.48 23.70
N HIS A 169 21.49 6.44 24.54
CA HIS A 169 20.91 5.13 24.17
C HIS A 169 19.41 5.26 23.83
N ALA A 170 18.66 6.02 24.63
CA ALA A 170 17.26 6.31 24.35
C ALA A 170 17.09 7.08 23.03
N ALA A 171 17.92 8.11 22.81
CA ALA A 171 17.90 8.92 21.58
C ALA A 171 18.16 8.06 20.34
N TYR A 172 19.13 7.14 20.39
CA TYR A 172 19.40 6.18 19.31
C TYR A 172 18.15 5.36 18.94
N HIS A 173 17.48 4.77 19.93
CA HIS A 173 16.27 3.97 19.68
C HIS A 173 15.10 4.82 19.15
N HIS A 174 14.94 6.06 19.64
CA HIS A 174 13.94 7.00 19.13
C HIS A 174 14.21 7.41 17.67
N LEU A 175 15.47 7.65 17.30
CA LEU A 175 15.86 7.96 15.92
C LEU A 175 15.68 6.76 14.98
N GLN A 176 15.98 5.53 15.42
CA GLN A 176 15.68 4.32 14.65
C GLN A 176 14.18 4.09 14.45
N ALA A 177 13.38 4.29 15.51
CA ALA A 177 11.93 4.21 15.42
C ALA A 177 11.36 5.30 14.49
N ALA A 178 11.94 6.50 14.52
CA ALA A 178 11.61 7.57 13.59
C ALA A 178 11.96 7.19 12.15
N ALA A 179 13.20 6.79 11.88
CA ALA A 179 13.66 6.41 10.54
C ALA A 179 12.83 5.26 9.92
N SER A 180 12.45 4.25 10.73
CA SER A 180 11.68 3.10 10.25
C SER A 180 10.20 3.40 9.99
N LYS A 181 9.59 4.28 10.79
CA LYS A 181 8.15 4.60 10.69
C LYS A 181 7.86 5.83 9.83
N ASN A 182 8.88 6.64 9.50
CA ASN A 182 8.70 7.89 8.79
C ASN A 182 8.48 7.63 7.29
N LYS A 183 7.31 8.07 6.80
CA LYS A 183 6.96 7.92 5.38
C LYS A 183 7.69 8.95 4.49
N ASP A 184 8.22 10.04 5.05
CA ASP A 184 9.12 10.95 4.33
C ASP A 184 10.51 10.32 4.22
N ARG A 185 10.86 9.86 3.02
CA ARG A 185 12.14 9.19 2.75
C ARG A 185 13.36 10.06 3.02
N LYS A 186 13.29 11.37 2.76
CA LYS A 186 14.45 12.26 2.99
C LYS A 186 14.69 12.41 4.48
N ARG A 187 13.63 12.63 5.25
CA ARG A 187 13.73 12.75 6.70
C ARG A 187 14.08 11.42 7.38
N ALA A 188 13.50 10.32 6.92
CA ALA A 188 13.84 8.98 7.38
C ALA A 188 15.33 8.66 7.19
N MET A 189 15.91 9.07 6.04
CA MET A 189 17.33 8.91 5.77
C MET A 189 18.18 9.76 6.72
N ALA A 190 17.84 11.04 6.92
CA ALA A 190 18.56 11.90 7.84
C ALA A 190 18.54 11.37 9.28
N ASP A 191 17.38 10.93 9.77
CA ASP A 191 17.25 10.32 11.11
C ASP A 191 18.07 9.01 11.22
N ARG A 192 18.23 8.27 10.12
CA ARG A 192 19.05 7.06 10.06
C ARG A 192 20.54 7.35 10.16
N VAL A 193 21.02 8.41 9.50
CA VAL A 193 22.41 8.86 9.58
C VAL A 193 22.74 9.28 11.00
N LEU A 194 21.91 10.13 11.61
CA LEU A 194 22.08 10.54 13.02
C LEU A 194 22.11 9.35 13.98
N ALA A 195 21.24 8.35 13.77
CA ALA A 195 21.26 7.14 14.59
C ALA A 195 22.54 6.32 14.42
N SER A 196 23.08 6.23 13.19
CA SER A 196 24.34 5.53 12.91
C SER A 196 25.54 6.24 13.53
N ASP A 197 25.62 7.56 13.41
CA ASP A 197 26.71 8.36 14.00
C ASP A 197 26.69 8.27 15.53
N LEU A 198 25.50 8.36 16.13
CA LEU A 198 25.32 8.19 17.57
C LEU A 198 25.71 6.79 18.04
N PHE A 199 25.39 5.74 17.28
CA PHE A 199 25.76 4.37 17.60
C PHE A 199 27.28 4.14 17.61
N LEU A 200 28.00 4.69 16.61
CA LEU A 200 29.46 4.60 16.57
C LEU A 200 30.08 5.28 17.80
N ARG A 201 29.55 6.45 18.17
CA ARG A 201 30.01 7.21 19.34
C ARG A 201 29.72 6.50 20.68
N LEU A 202 28.63 5.75 20.76
CA LEU A 202 28.33 4.91 21.94
C LEU A 202 29.35 3.79 22.11
N GLY A 203 29.77 3.13 21.01
CA GLY A 203 30.80 2.09 21.05
C GLY A 203 32.17 2.61 21.49
N GLU A 204 32.57 3.80 21.02
CA GLU A 204 33.82 4.45 21.44
C GLU A 204 33.89 4.73 22.95
N LEU A 205 32.74 4.98 23.59
CA LEU A 205 32.66 5.28 25.02
C LEU A 205 32.62 4.01 25.88
N GLU A 206 31.95 2.95 25.43
CA GLU A 206 31.99 1.65 26.10
C GLU A 206 33.42 1.09 26.17
N ASP A 207 34.21 1.26 25.09
CA ASP A 207 35.62 0.87 25.05
C ASP A 207 36.53 1.76 25.92
N SER A 208 36.13 3.02 26.20
CA SER A 208 36.89 3.96 27.04
C SER A 208 36.66 3.77 28.56
N HIS A 209 35.62 3.03 28.94
CA HIS A 209 35.23 2.76 30.32
C HIS A 209 35.51 1.32 30.77
N ALA A 210 36.12 0.50 29.90
CA ALA A 210 36.61 -0.86 30.20
C ALA A 210 38.09 -0.83 30.62
#